data_AF-A0A3D9GPJ8-F1
#
_entry.id   AF-A0A3D9GPJ8-F1
#
_cell.length_a   1.000
_cell.length_b   1.000
_cell.length_c   1.000
_cell.angle_alpha   90.00
_cell.angle_beta   90.00
_cell.angle_gamma   90.00
#
_symmetry.space_group_name_H-M   'P 1'
#
loop_
_entity.id
_entity.type
_entity.pdbx_description
1 polymer ?
#
loop_
_entity_poly.entity_id
_entity_poly.type
_entity_poly.pdbx_seq_one_letter_code
_entity_poly.pdbx_strand_id
1 'polypeptide(L)'
;MNYFHIQRINGIRKEWNKGDFSETGNNDFYKGILEGIERNSKYPTNGKRLIQNSRELLSNEWINSLDYESKDYEKLFYKTQDLCIDFEGLATNLFESHLQYLKWIREEIFENSRLKINPNLPSRKKCLWLCDKKGLENWWNTFETSENKKIIELELDKMEKFILQMLSF
;
A
#
# COMPACT_ATOMS: atom_id res chain seq x y z
N MET A 1 25.45 -17.67 8.25
CA MET A 1 24.05 -17.76 8.71
C MET A 1 23.19 -17.42 7.53
N ASN A 2 22.25 -18.30 7.16
CA ASN A 2 21.53 -18.20 5.89
C ASN A 2 20.21 -17.46 6.11
N TYR A 3 19.89 -16.53 5.22
CA TYR A 3 18.66 -15.76 5.27
C TYR A 3 17.81 -16.07 4.05
N PHE A 4 16.49 -16.00 4.20
CA PHE A 4 15.55 -16.28 3.14
C PHE A 4 14.63 -15.07 2.91
N HIS A 5 14.42 -14.75 1.65
CA HIS A 5 13.45 -13.78 1.18
C HIS A 5 12.36 -14.48 0.39
N ILE A 6 11.10 -14.17 0.67
CA ILE A 6 9.97 -14.64 -0.15
C ILE A 6 9.61 -13.54 -1.13
N GLN A 7 9.93 -13.77 -2.41
CA GLN A 7 9.59 -12.85 -3.48
C GLN A 7 8.23 -13.21 -4.06
N ARG A 8 7.29 -12.25 -4.08
CA ARG A 8 6.03 -12.37 -4.83
C ARG A 8 6.29 -11.98 -6.29
N ILE A 9 5.91 -12.85 -7.22
CA ILE A 9 6.09 -12.66 -8.67
C ILE A 9 4.73 -12.24 -9.23
N ASN A 10 4.44 -10.95 -9.19
CA ASN A 10 3.14 -10.40 -9.60
C ASN A 10 3.20 -9.65 -10.94
N GLY A 11 4.20 -9.93 -11.78
CA GLY A 11 4.42 -9.28 -13.08
C GLY A 11 4.86 -7.81 -13.04
N ILE A 12 4.71 -7.13 -11.89
CA ILE A 12 5.05 -5.72 -11.71
C ILE A 12 6.48 -5.55 -11.18
N ARG A 13 6.93 -6.48 -10.33
CA ARG A 13 8.26 -6.42 -9.70
C ARG A 13 9.29 -7.15 -10.54
N LYS A 14 10.49 -6.57 -10.65
CA LYS A 14 11.65 -7.25 -11.23
C LYS A 14 11.87 -8.56 -10.46
N GLU A 15 11.75 -9.67 -11.16
CA GLU A 15 12.12 -10.97 -10.63
C GLU A 15 13.62 -10.99 -10.36
N TRP A 16 14.00 -11.44 -9.16
CA TRP A 16 15.40 -11.48 -8.77
C TRP A 16 16.05 -12.76 -9.25
N ASN A 17 17.24 -12.62 -9.82
CA ASN A 17 18.08 -13.70 -10.31
C ASN A 17 19.35 -13.80 -9.47
N LYS A 18 20.02 -14.96 -9.55
CA LYS A 18 21.31 -15.16 -8.89
C LYS A 18 22.31 -14.10 -9.34
N GLY A 19 22.99 -13.47 -8.39
CA GLY A 19 23.94 -12.38 -8.64
C GLY A 19 23.31 -10.98 -8.76
N ASP A 20 21.98 -10.85 -8.68
CA ASP A 20 21.36 -9.54 -8.48
C ASP A 20 21.79 -8.94 -7.13
N PHE A 21 21.74 -7.62 -7.05
CA PHE A 21 21.94 -6.84 -5.82
C PHE A 21 20.76 -5.88 -5.62
N SER A 22 20.52 -5.50 -4.37
CA SER A 22 19.47 -4.54 -4.00
C SER A 22 20.09 -3.20 -3.60
N GLU A 23 19.57 -2.10 -4.14
CA GLU A 23 20.05 -0.74 -3.87
C GLU A 23 19.31 -0.05 -2.70
N THR A 24 19.94 1.01 -2.17
CA THR A 24 19.59 1.74 -0.93
C THR A 24 18.43 2.74 -1.04
N GLY A 25 17.47 2.47 -1.92
CA GLY A 25 16.25 3.28 -2.08
C GLY A 25 15.15 2.94 -1.07
N ASN A 26 13.99 3.56 -1.22
CA ASN A 26 12.78 3.08 -0.56
C ASN A 26 12.43 1.69 -1.09
N ASN A 27 12.10 0.76 -0.20
CA ASN A 27 11.65 -0.57 -0.58
C ASN A 27 10.25 -0.52 -1.19
N ASP A 28 9.86 -1.59 -1.88
CA ASP A 28 8.58 -1.67 -2.59
C ASP A 28 7.36 -1.51 -1.68
N PHE A 29 7.50 -1.89 -0.40
CA PHE A 29 6.45 -1.70 0.58
C PHE A 29 6.20 -0.22 0.83
N TYR A 30 7.25 0.55 1.11
CA TYR A 30 7.12 1.99 1.37
C TYR A 30 6.77 2.78 0.10
N LYS A 31 7.33 2.41 -1.05
CA LYS A 31 6.91 2.97 -2.35
C LYS A 31 5.41 2.76 -2.60
N GLY A 32 4.90 1.55 -2.37
CA GLY A 32 3.48 1.26 -2.52
C GLY A 32 2.56 2.07 -1.60
N ILE A 33 3.05 2.45 -0.41
CA ILE A 33 2.33 3.40 0.47
C ILE A 33 2.28 4.79 -0.18
N LEU A 34 3.43 5.31 -0.63
CA LEU A 34 3.52 6.65 -1.23
C LEU A 34 2.69 6.76 -2.51
N GLU A 35 2.81 5.78 -3.40
CA GLU A 35 2.02 5.68 -4.63
C GLU A 35 0.52 5.53 -4.31
N GLY A 36 0.17 4.77 -3.27
CA GLY A 36 -1.19 4.64 -2.77
C GLY A 36 -1.76 5.99 -2.30
N ILE A 37 -0.99 6.75 -1.53
CA ILE A 37 -1.39 8.11 -1.11
C ILE A 37 -1.55 9.01 -2.34
N GLU A 38 -0.60 9.01 -3.26
CA GLU A 38 -0.64 9.87 -4.44
C GLU A 38 -1.87 9.58 -5.30
N ARG A 39 -2.08 8.30 -5.67
CA ARG A 39 -3.24 7.85 -6.43
C ARG A 39 -4.55 8.19 -5.74
N ASN A 40 -4.66 7.94 -4.43
CA ASN A 40 -5.90 8.17 -3.69
C ASN A 40 -6.11 9.65 -3.36
N SER A 41 -5.07 10.47 -3.43
CA SER A 41 -5.16 11.92 -3.21
C SER A 41 -5.62 12.67 -4.46
N LYS A 42 -5.31 12.17 -5.66
CA LYS A 42 -5.70 12.78 -6.94
C LYS A 42 -7.06 12.25 -7.37
N TYR A 43 -8.13 12.99 -7.08
CA TYR A 43 -9.45 12.66 -7.62
C TYR A 43 -9.60 13.25 -9.03
N PRO A 44 -10.20 12.53 -10.00
CA PRO A 44 -10.21 12.96 -11.39
C PRO A 44 -11.08 14.19 -11.70
N THR A 45 -11.82 14.74 -10.74
CA THR A 45 -12.62 15.95 -10.95
C THR A 45 -11.84 17.22 -10.57
N ASN A 46 -11.48 18.00 -11.59
CA ASN A 46 -10.97 19.38 -11.47
C ASN A 46 -9.64 19.55 -10.69
N GLY A 47 -8.81 18.49 -10.59
CA GLY A 47 -7.50 18.56 -9.93
C GLY A 47 -7.57 18.77 -8.41
N LYS A 48 -8.75 18.65 -7.80
CA LYS A 48 -8.91 18.78 -6.35
C LYS A 48 -8.46 17.52 -5.64
N ARG A 49 -7.91 17.69 -4.43
CA ARG A 49 -7.56 16.55 -3.57
C ARG A 49 -8.84 15.89 -3.05
N LEU A 50 -8.83 14.56 -2.92
CA LEU A 50 -9.98 13.76 -2.46
C LEU A 50 -10.67 14.39 -1.23
N ILE A 51 -9.93 14.69 -0.16
CA ILE A 51 -10.48 15.25 1.09
C ILE A 51 -11.19 16.60 0.85
N GLN A 52 -10.62 17.45 -0.01
CA GLN A 52 -11.22 18.74 -0.33
C GLN A 52 -12.52 18.55 -1.11
N ASN A 53 -12.52 17.66 -2.10
CA ASN A 53 -13.71 17.32 -2.88
C ASN A 53 -14.80 16.70 -1.99
N SER A 54 -14.44 15.75 -1.11
CA SER A 54 -15.39 15.13 -0.18
C SER A 54 -16.06 16.16 0.73
N ARG A 55 -15.29 17.14 1.24
CA ARG A 55 -15.85 18.22 2.06
C ARG A 55 -16.87 19.04 1.28
N GLU A 56 -16.60 19.38 0.03
CA GLU A 56 -17.51 20.15 -0.81
C GLU A 56 -18.80 19.37 -1.09
N LEU A 57 -18.68 18.10 -1.52
CA LEU A 57 -19.82 17.20 -1.76
C LEU A 57 -20.73 17.07 -0.52
N LEU A 58 -20.13 16.97 0.67
CA LEU A 58 -20.87 16.84 1.93
C LEU A 58 -21.46 18.17 2.44
N SER A 59 -21.01 19.33 1.93
CA SER A 59 -21.29 20.65 2.52
C SER A 59 -22.58 21.35 2.06
N ASN A 60 -23.65 20.59 1.79
CA ASN A 60 -25.04 21.04 1.60
C ASN A 60 -25.54 21.36 0.19
N GLU A 61 -24.71 21.45 -0.87
CA GLU A 61 -25.25 21.71 -2.23
C GLU A 61 -26.18 20.59 -2.74
N TRP A 62 -26.02 19.37 -2.21
CA TRP A 62 -26.60 18.16 -2.80
C TRP A 62 -27.99 17.82 -2.23
N ILE A 63 -28.20 17.96 -0.92
CA ILE A 63 -29.55 17.83 -0.31
C ILE A 63 -30.48 18.89 -0.89
N ASN A 64 -29.95 20.08 -1.18
CA ASN A 64 -30.71 21.18 -1.78
C ASN A 64 -31.06 20.94 -3.27
N SER A 65 -30.44 19.95 -3.93
CA SER A 65 -30.72 19.58 -5.32
C SER A 65 -31.86 18.55 -5.48
N LEU A 66 -32.29 17.96 -4.36
CA LEU A 66 -33.42 17.06 -4.28
C LEU A 66 -34.69 17.90 -4.15
N ASP A 67 -35.49 17.92 -5.21
CA ASP A 67 -36.77 18.61 -5.24
C ASP A 67 -37.83 17.73 -4.55
N TYR A 68 -37.89 17.82 -3.22
CA TYR A 68 -38.85 17.08 -2.40
C TYR A 68 -40.29 17.60 -2.56
N GLU A 69 -40.47 18.80 -3.12
CA GLU A 69 -41.79 19.40 -3.36
C GLU A 69 -42.41 18.92 -4.69
N SER A 70 -41.57 18.42 -5.61
CA SER A 70 -42.00 17.76 -6.84
C SER A 70 -42.81 16.48 -6.55
N LYS A 71 -43.97 16.35 -7.21
CA LYS A 71 -44.78 15.10 -7.22
C LYS A 71 -44.25 14.03 -8.19
N ASP A 72 -43.12 14.29 -8.84
CA ASP A 72 -42.43 13.34 -9.73
C ASP A 72 -41.55 12.40 -8.90
N TYR A 73 -42.20 11.42 -8.27
CA TYR A 73 -41.54 10.46 -7.38
C TYR A 73 -40.56 9.54 -8.11
N GLU A 74 -40.79 9.27 -9.41
CA GLU A 74 -39.90 8.44 -10.22
C GLU A 74 -38.56 9.14 -10.44
N LYS A 75 -38.59 10.42 -10.83
CA LYS A 75 -37.38 11.22 -10.96
C LYS A 75 -36.65 11.39 -9.62
N LEU A 76 -37.39 11.57 -8.53
CA LEU A 76 -36.81 11.65 -7.19
C LEU A 76 -36.12 10.33 -6.79
N PHE A 77 -36.74 9.20 -7.10
CA PHE A 77 -36.18 7.87 -6.85
C PHE A 77 -34.84 7.66 -7.58
N TYR A 78 -34.80 7.90 -8.90
CA TYR A 78 -33.55 7.74 -9.67
C TYR A 78 -32.45 8.69 -9.21
N LYS A 79 -32.77 9.96 -8.95
CA LYS A 79 -31.79 10.91 -8.36
C LYS A 79 -31.25 10.41 -7.02
N THR A 80 -32.11 9.89 -6.15
CA THR A 80 -31.67 9.35 -4.86
C THR A 80 -30.78 8.13 -5.03
N GLN A 81 -31.08 7.26 -6.00
CA GLN A 81 -30.27 6.09 -6.30
C GLN A 81 -28.87 6.48 -6.81
N ASP A 82 -28.78 7.41 -7.75
CA ASP A 82 -27.49 7.92 -8.26
C ASP A 82 -26.64 8.50 -7.13
N LEU A 83 -27.28 9.25 -6.22
CA LEU A 83 -26.61 9.81 -5.04
C LEU A 83 -26.05 8.73 -4.12
N CYS A 84 -26.81 7.66 -3.85
CA CYS A 84 -26.32 6.56 -3.03
C CYS A 84 -25.06 5.92 -3.65
N ILE A 85 -25.03 5.75 -4.97
CA ILE A 85 -23.88 5.21 -5.69
C ILE A 85 -22.67 6.13 -5.56
N ASP A 86 -22.86 7.44 -5.75
CA ASP A 86 -21.78 8.44 -5.61
C ASP A 86 -21.22 8.48 -4.18
N PHE A 87 -22.08 8.42 -3.16
CA PHE A 87 -21.66 8.39 -1.76
C PHE A 87 -20.93 7.08 -1.39
N GLU A 88 -21.37 5.95 -1.91
CA GLU A 88 -20.68 4.66 -1.72
C GLU A 88 -19.29 4.69 -2.35
N GLY A 89 -19.16 5.23 -3.56
CA GLY A 89 -17.88 5.44 -4.23
C GLY A 89 -16.97 6.39 -3.43
N LEU A 90 -17.50 7.51 -2.96
CA LEU A 90 -16.77 8.47 -2.13
C LEU A 90 -16.29 7.84 -0.81
N ALA A 91 -17.15 7.08 -0.13
CA ALA A 91 -16.83 6.39 1.11
C ALA A 91 -15.71 5.37 0.91
N THR A 92 -15.78 4.59 -0.17
CA THR A 92 -14.73 3.62 -0.55
C THR A 92 -13.39 4.31 -0.78
N ASN A 93 -13.38 5.40 -1.57
CA ASN A 93 -12.16 6.14 -1.86
C ASN A 93 -11.56 6.79 -0.61
N LEU A 94 -12.40 7.34 0.27
CA LEU A 94 -11.96 7.89 1.56
C LEU A 94 -11.37 6.80 2.46
N PHE A 95 -12.01 5.65 2.54
CA PHE A 95 -11.53 4.51 3.32
C PHE A 95 -10.15 4.05 2.82
N GLU A 96 -9.98 3.85 1.52
CA GLU A 96 -8.71 3.43 0.93
C GLU A 96 -7.60 4.48 1.15
N SER A 97 -7.92 5.77 0.96
CA SER A 97 -6.98 6.86 1.23
C SER A 97 -6.55 6.88 2.69
N HIS A 98 -7.51 6.80 3.62
CA HIS A 98 -7.25 6.78 5.05
C HIS A 98 -6.35 5.61 5.45
N LEU A 99 -6.60 4.41 4.91
CA LEU A 99 -5.79 3.23 5.17
C LEU A 99 -4.33 3.42 4.74
N GLN A 100 -4.06 4.10 3.62
CA GLN A 100 -2.69 4.40 3.19
C GLN A 100 -2.01 5.43 4.10
N TYR A 101 -2.72 6.48 4.52
CA TYR A 101 -2.19 7.45 5.50
C TYR A 101 -1.87 6.79 6.83
N LEU A 102 -2.72 5.88 7.34
CA LEU A 102 -2.43 5.14 8.57
C LEU A 102 -1.16 4.30 8.46
N LYS A 103 -0.96 3.61 7.33
CA LYS A 103 0.28 2.85 7.06
C LYS A 103 1.49 3.79 7.04
N TRP A 104 1.38 4.94 6.38
CA TRP A 104 2.46 5.93 6.32
C TRP A 104 2.82 6.47 7.70
N ILE A 105 1.84 6.95 8.46
CA ILE A 105 2.04 7.46 9.83
C ILE A 105 2.71 6.40 10.71
N ARG A 106 2.26 5.14 10.62
CA ARG A 106 2.88 4.02 11.34
C ARG A 106 4.36 3.91 11.02
N GLU A 107 4.74 3.88 9.75
CA GLU A 107 6.15 3.76 9.36
C GLU A 107 6.98 5.01 9.72
N GLU A 108 6.39 6.21 9.74
CA GLU A 108 7.05 7.41 10.27
C GLU A 108 7.34 7.31 11.76
N ILE A 109 6.38 6.82 12.55
CA ILE A 109 6.56 6.60 13.99
C ILE A 109 7.68 5.58 14.25
N PHE A 110 7.70 4.47 13.51
CA PHE A 110 8.76 3.46 13.64
C PHE A 110 10.12 4.03 13.27
N GLU A 111 10.24 4.79 12.18
CA GLU A 111 11.51 5.38 11.77
C GLU A 111 12.02 6.42 12.77
N ASN A 112 11.13 7.28 13.27
CA ASN A 112 11.48 8.26 14.31
C ASN A 112 11.91 7.58 15.61
N SER A 113 11.26 6.49 16.00
CA SER A 113 11.64 5.70 17.17
C SER A 113 12.98 5.00 16.98
N ARG A 114 13.22 4.43 15.79
CA ARG A 114 14.50 3.79 15.42
C ARG A 114 15.65 4.78 15.56
N LEU A 115 15.52 5.97 14.99
CA LEU A 115 16.55 7.02 15.05
C LEU A 115 16.88 7.45 16.49
N LYS A 116 15.89 7.42 17.39
CA LYS A 116 16.08 7.77 18.81
C LYS A 116 16.69 6.63 19.64
N ILE A 117 16.26 5.39 19.41
CA ILE A 117 16.64 4.23 20.23
C ILE A 117 17.95 3.61 19.74
N ASN A 118 18.05 3.33 18.44
CA ASN A 118 19.26 2.77 17.85
C ASN A 118 19.31 3.10 16.34
N PRO A 119 20.05 4.15 15.94
CA PRO A 119 20.14 4.57 14.55
C PRO A 119 20.90 3.59 13.66
N ASN A 120 21.59 2.59 14.21
CA ASN A 120 22.29 1.56 13.45
C ASN A 120 21.37 0.41 13.01
N LEU A 121 20.15 0.32 13.54
CA LEU A 121 19.16 -0.65 13.07
C LEU A 121 18.71 -0.33 11.63
N PRO A 122 18.41 -1.33 10.80
CA PRO A 122 17.93 -1.12 9.45
C PRO A 122 16.59 -0.37 9.43
N SER A 123 16.44 0.59 8.51
CA SER A 123 15.16 1.31 8.33
C SER A 123 14.14 0.42 7.62
N ARG A 124 12.94 0.29 8.19
CA ARG A 124 11.80 -0.42 7.56
C ARG A 124 11.38 0.18 6.22
N LYS A 125 11.75 1.44 5.95
CA LYS A 125 11.50 2.11 4.67
C LYS A 125 12.46 1.67 3.57
N LYS A 126 13.63 1.14 3.94
CA LYS A 126 14.74 0.84 3.01
C LYS A 126 15.23 -0.61 3.06
N CYS A 127 14.87 -1.36 4.09
CA CYS A 127 15.39 -2.70 4.29
C CYS A 127 14.74 -3.74 3.37
N LEU A 128 15.42 -4.87 3.26
CA LEU A 128 14.86 -6.11 2.75
C LEU A 128 14.25 -6.92 3.91
N TRP A 129 13.08 -7.50 3.67
CA TRP A 129 12.41 -8.36 4.65
C TRP A 129 12.92 -9.79 4.51
N LEU A 130 13.53 -10.29 5.59
CA LEU A 130 14.19 -11.58 5.66
C LEU A 130 13.61 -12.44 6.78
N CYS A 131 13.70 -13.74 6.60
CA CYS A 131 13.41 -14.72 7.63
C CYS A 131 14.56 -15.74 7.74
N ASP A 132 14.65 -16.38 8.89
CA ASP A 132 15.51 -17.54 9.07
C ASP A 132 14.79 -18.82 8.60
N LYS A 133 15.51 -19.94 8.60
CA LYS A 133 14.95 -21.23 8.20
C LYS A 133 13.74 -21.64 9.04
N LYS A 134 13.68 -21.23 10.33
CA LYS A 134 12.59 -21.59 11.25
C LYS A 134 11.30 -20.83 10.93
N GLY A 135 11.42 -19.57 10.53
CA GLY A 135 10.27 -18.74 10.17
C GLY A 135 9.79 -18.91 8.72
N LEU A 136 10.57 -19.56 7.86
CA LEU A 136 10.30 -19.65 6.43
C LEU A 136 8.94 -20.28 6.12
N GLU A 137 8.62 -21.41 6.74
CA GLU A 137 7.33 -22.10 6.53
C GLU A 137 6.15 -21.23 6.96
N ASN A 138 6.24 -20.58 8.12
CA ASN A 138 5.20 -19.68 8.62
C ASN A 138 4.94 -18.52 7.65
N TRP A 139 5.99 -17.87 7.16
CA TRP A 139 5.84 -16.77 6.21
C TRP A 139 5.37 -17.26 4.85
N TRP A 140 5.82 -18.43 4.40
CA TRP A 140 5.36 -19.04 3.15
C TRP A 140 3.84 -19.25 3.17
N ASN A 141 3.33 -19.84 4.24
CA ASN A 141 1.90 -20.11 4.44
C ASN A 141 1.09 -18.81 4.61
N THR A 142 1.66 -17.79 5.25
CA THR A 142 1.02 -16.46 5.34
C THR A 142 0.73 -15.85 3.97
N PHE A 143 1.53 -16.18 2.94
CA PHE A 143 1.33 -15.71 1.56
C PHE A 143 0.67 -16.76 0.65
N GLU A 144 -0.05 -17.75 1.18
CA GLU A 144 -0.68 -18.85 0.41
C GLU A 144 -1.55 -18.35 -0.76
N THR A 145 -2.27 -17.25 -0.58
CA THR A 145 -3.12 -16.62 -1.61
C THR A 145 -2.36 -15.93 -2.74
N SER A 146 -1.02 -15.89 -2.69
CA SER A 146 -0.22 -15.34 -3.77
C SER A 146 0.06 -16.42 -4.81
N GLU A 147 -0.63 -16.34 -5.95
CA GLU A 147 -0.55 -17.33 -7.04
C GLU A 147 0.89 -17.64 -7.46
N ASN A 148 1.77 -16.63 -7.48
CA ASN A 148 3.16 -16.78 -7.87
C ASN A 148 4.10 -16.17 -6.80
N LYS A 149 4.90 -17.02 -6.16
CA LYS A 149 5.94 -16.63 -5.20
C LYS A 149 7.09 -17.63 -5.24
N LYS A 150 8.30 -17.18 -4.92
CA LYS A 150 9.49 -18.04 -4.79
C LYS A 150 10.32 -17.69 -3.57
N ILE A 151 11.12 -18.65 -3.13
CA ILE A 151 12.06 -18.47 -2.03
C ILE A 151 13.42 -18.14 -2.64
N ILE A 152 14.07 -17.12 -2.08
CA ILE A 152 15.43 -16.75 -2.44
C ILE A 152 16.28 -16.81 -1.20
N GLU A 153 17.36 -17.58 -1.27
CA GLU A 153 18.37 -17.59 -0.23
C GLU A 153 19.39 -16.47 -0.45
N LEU A 154 19.88 -15.95 0.65
CA LEU A 154 20.71 -14.75 0.72
C LEU A 154 21.94 -15.04 1.55
N GLU A 155 23.09 -14.72 0.98
CA GLU A 155 24.36 -14.68 1.70
C GLU A 155 24.73 -13.21 1.96
N LEU A 156 25.07 -12.90 3.21
CA LEU A 156 25.64 -11.60 3.55
C LEU A 156 27.11 -11.59 3.15
N ASP A 157 27.49 -10.70 2.24
CA ASP A 157 28.90 -10.48 1.93
C ASP A 157 29.57 -9.61 3.00
N LYS A 158 30.89 -9.79 3.17
CA LYS A 158 31.73 -9.17 4.20
C LYS A 158 31.76 -7.63 4.16
N MET A 159 31.23 -7.01 3.10
CA MET A 159 31.06 -5.57 2.96
C MET A 159 29.67 -5.05 3.42
N GLU A 160 28.93 -5.83 4.23
CA GLU A 160 27.57 -5.50 4.70
C GLU A 160 26.56 -5.31 3.54
N LYS A 161 26.81 -5.97 2.40
CA LYS A 161 25.91 -6.02 1.26
C LYS A 161 25.27 -7.40 1.16
N PHE A 162 23.97 -7.45 0.91
CA PHE A 162 23.26 -8.70 0.66
C PHE A 162 23.56 -9.18 -0.77
N ILE A 163 24.22 -10.32 -0.92
CA ILE A 163 24.42 -11.01 -2.20
C ILE A 163 23.41 -12.17 -2.30
N LEU A 164 22.62 -12.16 -3.37
CA LEU A 164 21.62 -13.19 -3.64
C LEU A 164 22.30 -14.47 -4.14
N GLN A 165 22.16 -15.57 -3.39
CA GLN A 165 22.57 -16.91 -3.80
C GLN A 165 21.35 -17.84 -3.78
N MET A 166 20.88 -18.27 -4.95
CA MET A 166 19.83 -19.27 -5.00
C MET A 166 20.37 -20.68 -4.70
N LEU A 167 19.70 -21.37 -3.77
CA LEU A 167 19.59 -22.83 -3.82
C LEU A 167 18.50 -23.21 -4.83
N SER A 168 18.83 -24.14 -5.72
CA SER A 168 17.87 -24.88 -6.52
C SER A 168 17.05 -25.79 -5.59
N PHE A 169 15.73 -25.66 -5.61
CA PHE A 169 14.81 -26.72 -5.20
C PHE A 169 14.01 -27.16 -6.42
#